data_AF-A0A2V5NLX7-F1
#
_entry.id   AF-A0A2V5NLX7-F1
#
_cell.length_a   1.000
_cell.length_b   1.000
_cell.length_c   1.000
_cell.angle_alpha   90.00
_cell.angle_beta   90.00
_cell.angle_gamma   90.00
#
_symmetry.space_group_name_H-M   'P 1'
#
loop_
_entity.id
_entity.type
_entity.pdbx_description
1 polymer ?
#
loop_
_entity_poly.entity_id
_entity_poly.type
_entity_poly.pdbx_seq_one_letter_code
_entity_poly.pdbx_strand_id
1 'polypeptide(L)'
;MQIVARWRAHDLPSKTKVRAVWIAEETGEVAPPDYKVDEATNIATAPEAIGTFTLSRPEDGWAAGKYRVEFYVGNILAETVKLTIAPSSVRTAPTADF
;
A
#
# COMPACT_ATOMS: atom_id res chain seq x y z
N MET A 1 -7.91 -2.49 -9.67
CA MET A 1 -6.52 -2.04 -9.44
C MET A 1 -6.10 -2.46 -8.05
N GLN A 2 -4.99 -3.18 -7.91
CA GLN A 2 -4.41 -3.59 -6.63
C GLN A 2 -3.18 -2.75 -6.32
N ILE A 3 -2.88 -2.55 -5.04
CA ILE A 3 -1.60 -1.95 -4.62
C ILE A 3 -0.68 -3.11 -4.24
N VAL A 4 0.48 -3.17 -4.87
CA VAL A 4 1.46 -4.24 -4.66
C VAL A 4 2.72 -3.66 -4.05
N ALA A 5 3.11 -4.18 -2.89
CA ALA A 5 4.29 -3.78 -2.15
C ALA A 5 5.33 -4.91 -2.21
N ARG A 6 6.46 -4.67 -2.88
CA ARG A 6 7.56 -5.65 -2.99
C ARG A 6 8.64 -5.33 -1.98
N TRP A 7 9.27 -6.37 -1.43
CA TRP A 7 10.38 -6.24 -0.50
C TRP A 7 11.46 -7.27 -0.79
N ARG A 8 12.69 -6.92 -0.42
CA ARG A 8 13.86 -7.79 -0.43
C ARG A 8 14.64 -7.56 0.85
N ALA A 9 14.90 -8.64 1.57
CA ALA A 9 15.77 -8.64 2.73
C ALA A 9 17.24 -8.64 2.29
N HIS A 10 18.09 -8.06 3.13
CA HIS A 10 19.55 -8.15 3.05
C HIS A 10 20.05 -8.53 4.45
N ASP A 11 20.77 -9.64 4.54
CA ASP A 11 21.35 -10.16 5.80
C ASP A 11 20.36 -10.26 6.98
N LEU A 12 19.09 -10.59 6.70
CA LEU A 12 18.07 -10.70 7.75
C LEU A 12 18.12 -12.07 8.45
N PRO A 13 17.97 -12.17 9.79
CA PRO A 13 17.87 -13.47 10.43
C PRO A 13 16.72 -14.30 9.85
N SER A 14 16.94 -15.60 9.66
CA SER A 14 15.88 -16.50 9.21
C SER A 14 14.70 -16.48 10.19
N LYS A 15 13.48 -16.65 9.67
CA LYS A 15 12.21 -16.60 10.42
C LYS A 15 11.84 -15.22 10.95
N THR A 16 12.50 -14.15 10.49
CA THR A 16 12.11 -12.78 10.85
C THR A 16 10.79 -12.39 10.19
N LYS A 17 9.90 -11.74 10.95
CA LYS A 17 8.66 -11.20 10.42
C LYS A 17 8.95 -9.91 9.66
N VAL A 18 8.49 -9.85 8.41
CA VAL A 18 8.42 -8.62 7.62
C VAL A 18 6.96 -8.25 7.53
N ARG A 19 6.61 -7.02 7.89
CA ARG A 19 5.23 -6.53 7.91
C ARG A 19 5.10 -5.30 7.05
N ALA A 20 4.00 -5.18 6.31
CA ALA A 20 3.62 -3.98 5.59
C ALA A 20 2.31 -3.43 6.18
N VAL A 21 2.25 -2.13 6.39
CA VAL A 21 1.05 -1.41 6.85
C VAL A 21 0.74 -0.32 5.84
N TRP A 22 -0.47 -0.35 5.27
CA TRP A 22 -0.94 0.69 4.35
C TRP A 22 -1.74 1.72 5.13
N ILE A 23 -1.38 2.98 4.95
CA ILE A 23 -1.95 4.10 5.70
C ILE A 23 -2.40 5.16 4.69
N ALA A 24 -3.64 5.60 4.82
CA ALA A 24 -4.16 6.77 4.14
C ALA A 24 -3.69 8.01 4.91
N GLU A 25 -2.80 8.81 4.32
CA GLU A 25 -2.34 10.07 4.93
C GLU A 25 -3.39 11.16 4.75
N GLU A 26 -3.90 11.31 3.53
CA GLU A 26 -4.82 12.39 3.15
C GLU A 26 -5.70 11.94 1.99
N THR A 27 -6.99 11.70 2.24
CA THR A 27 -7.96 11.20 1.24
C THR A 27 -9.22 12.05 1.16
N GLY A 28 -9.10 13.35 1.48
CA GLY A 28 -10.23 14.25 1.62
C GLY A 28 -11.11 13.82 2.80
N GLU A 29 -12.39 13.58 2.54
CA GLU A 29 -13.37 13.19 3.57
C GLU A 29 -13.60 11.66 3.64
N VAL A 30 -12.91 10.85 2.83
CA VAL A 30 -13.19 9.41 2.72
C VAL A 30 -12.66 8.61 3.92
N ALA A 31 -11.42 8.87 4.33
CA ALA A 31 -10.82 8.28 5.53
C ALA A 31 -10.16 9.37 6.37
N PRO A 32 -10.17 9.23 7.71
CA PRO A 32 -9.48 10.18 8.57
C PRO A 32 -7.97 10.20 8.28
N PRO A 33 -7.26 11.28 8.61
CA PRO A 33 -5.80 11.33 8.48
C PRO A 33 -5.11 10.20 9.26
N ASP A 34 -4.01 9.68 8.70
CA ASP A 34 -3.24 8.55 9.23
C ASP A 34 -4.09 7.27 9.50
N TYR A 35 -5.14 7.06 8.71
CA TYR A 35 -5.98 5.88 8.84
C TYR A 35 -5.27 4.62 8.34
N LYS A 36 -5.16 3.61 9.20
CA LYS A 36 -4.66 2.28 8.82
C LYS A 36 -5.70 1.59 7.93
N VAL A 37 -5.37 1.46 6.65
CA VAL A 37 -6.22 0.76 5.66
C VAL A 37 -6.17 -0.73 5.89
N ASP A 38 -4.96 -1.31 5.95
CA ASP A 38 -4.74 -2.74 6.15
C ASP A 38 -3.30 -3.04 6.58
N GLU A 39 -3.04 -4.29 6.94
CA GLU A 39 -1.75 -4.81 7.40
C GLU A 39 -1.54 -6.25 6.94
N ALA A 40 -0.33 -6.57 6.47
CA ALA A 40 0.04 -7.91 6.05
C ALA A 40 1.43 -8.29 6.58
N THR A 41 1.63 -9.57 6.89
CA THR A 41 2.90 -10.08 7.44
C THR A 41 3.38 -11.31 6.66
N ASN A 42 4.65 -11.30 6.28
CA ASN A 42 5.38 -12.45 5.76
C ASN A 42 6.48 -12.86 6.74
N ILE A 43 6.96 -14.09 6.59
CA ILE A 43 8.12 -14.59 7.32
C ILE A 43 9.26 -14.73 6.31
N ALA A 44 10.39 -14.05 6.55
CA ALA A 44 11.60 -14.23 5.78
C ALA A 44 12.18 -15.63 6.02
N THR A 45 12.22 -16.45 4.99
CA THR A 45 12.69 -17.85 5.07
C THR A 45 14.20 -17.98 4.92
N ALA A 46 14.88 -16.94 4.41
CA ALA A 46 16.32 -16.87 4.21
C ALA A 46 16.82 -15.41 4.36
N PRO A 47 18.13 -15.17 4.55
CA PRO A 47 18.69 -13.81 4.69
C PRO A 47 18.42 -12.87 3.52
N GLU A 48 18.39 -13.41 2.30
CA GLU A 48 18.11 -12.69 1.05
C GLU A 48 16.66 -12.91 0.56
N ALA A 49 15.73 -13.20 1.46
CA ALA A 49 14.35 -13.47 1.08
C ALA A 49 13.71 -12.30 0.33
N ILE A 50 12.91 -12.64 -0.69
CA ILE A 50 12.11 -11.69 -1.47
C ILE A 50 10.65 -12.03 -1.22
N GLY A 51 9.81 -11.00 -1.14
CA GLY A 51 8.38 -11.19 -1.00
C GLY A 51 7.58 -10.08 -1.61
N THR A 52 6.27 -10.30 -1.65
CA THR A 52 5.30 -9.34 -2.12
C THR A 52 4.10 -9.39 -1.19
N PHE A 53 3.53 -8.21 -0.93
CA PHE A 53 2.22 -8.08 -0.35
C PHE A 53 1.29 -7.43 -1.36
N THR A 54 0.03 -7.88 -1.35
CA THR A 54 -1.00 -7.34 -2.22
C THR A 54 -2.12 -6.82 -1.35
N LEU A 55 -2.42 -5.54 -1.51
CA LEU A 55 -3.60 -4.93 -0.95
C LEU A 55 -4.69 -4.89 -2.02
N SER A 56 -5.76 -5.64 -1.76
CA SER A 56 -6.90 -5.77 -2.66
C SER A 56 -7.66 -4.45 -2.78
N ARG A 57 -8.25 -4.23 -3.96
CA ARG A 57 -9.12 -3.07 -4.19
C ARG A 57 -10.34 -3.15 -3.26
N PRO A 58 -10.69 -2.06 -2.53
CA PRO A 58 -12.00 -1.96 -1.87
C PRO A 58 -13.16 -2.02 -2.86
N GLU A 59 -14.36 -2.33 -2.39
CA GLU A 59 -15.58 -2.43 -3.23
C GLU A 59 -15.84 -1.13 -3.99
N ASP A 60 -15.83 0.00 -3.28
CA ASP A 60 -16.01 1.34 -3.85
C ASP A 60 -14.77 1.86 -4.60
N GLY A 61 -13.70 1.06 -4.62
CA GLY A 61 -12.40 1.44 -5.17
C GLY A 61 -11.52 2.21 -4.20
N TRP A 62 -10.41 2.72 -4.75
CA TRP A 62 -9.45 3.49 -3.97
C TRP A 62 -9.87 4.95 -3.91
N ALA A 63 -9.85 5.54 -2.72
CA ALA A 63 -9.97 6.98 -2.62
C ALA A 63 -8.77 7.64 -3.30
N ALA A 64 -9.01 8.75 -4.00
CA ALA A 64 -7.92 9.57 -4.50
C ALA A 64 -7.24 10.25 -3.31
N GLY A 65 -5.92 10.32 -3.31
CA GLY A 65 -5.19 10.88 -2.18
C GLY A 65 -3.79 10.36 -1.99
N LYS A 66 -3.18 10.79 -0.88
CA LYS A 66 -1.84 10.40 -0.44
C LYS A 66 -1.92 9.21 0.49
N TYR A 67 -1.06 8.24 0.24
CA TYR A 67 -0.92 7.03 1.01
C TYR A 67 0.56 6.79 1.29
N ARG A 68 0.81 6.02 2.34
CA ARG A 68 2.13 5.46 2.62
C ARG A 68 2.04 4.00 2.98
N VAL A 69 3.11 3.27 2.68
CA VAL A 69 3.33 1.90 3.12
C VAL A 69 4.53 1.91 4.06
N GLU A 70 4.30 1.48 5.29
CA GLU A 70 5.37 1.28 6.27
C GLU A 70 5.78 -0.18 6.27
N PHE A 71 7.06 -0.44 6.04
CA PHE A 71 7.65 -1.75 6.21
C PHE A 71 8.31 -1.87 7.58
N TYR A 72 7.99 -2.94 8.29
CA TYR A 72 8.57 -3.27 9.58
C TYR A 72 9.33 -4.59 9.50
N VAL A 73 10.46 -4.63 10.21
CA VAL A 73 11.20 -5.85 10.51
C VAL A 73 11.02 -6.14 11.98
N GLY A 74 10.26 -7.18 12.30
CA GLY A 74 9.70 -7.37 13.64
C GLY A 74 8.82 -6.18 14.03
N ASN A 75 9.26 -5.42 15.03
CA ASN A 75 8.54 -4.24 15.54
C ASN A 75 9.23 -2.92 15.17
N ILE A 76 10.33 -2.97 14.41
CA ILE A 76 11.14 -1.80 14.05
C ILE A 76 10.71 -1.33 12.66
N LEU A 77 10.37 -0.04 12.54
CA LEU A 77 10.11 0.59 11.24
C LEU A 77 11.41 0.60 10.44
N ALA A 78 11.39 -0.07 9.29
CA ALA A 78 12.55 -0.21 8.41
C ALA A 78 12.51 0.80 7.26
N GLU A 79 11.35 0.97 6.62
CA GLU A 79 11.21 1.83 5.44
C GLU A 79 9.79 2.42 5.37
N THR A 80 9.66 3.62 4.81
CA THR A 80 8.35 4.23 4.49
C THR A 80 8.31 4.63 3.02
N VAL A 81 7.39 4.04 2.26
CA VAL A 81 7.21 4.33 0.83
C VAL A 81 5.94 5.14 0.65
N LYS A 82 6.03 6.31 0.01
CA LYS A 82 4.88 7.17 -0.27
C LYS A 82 4.34 6.94 -1.68
N LEU A 83 3.02 7.00 -1.84
CA LEU A 83 2.34 6.90 -3.13
C LEU A 83 1.10 7.80 -3.16
N THR A 84 0.72 8.22 -4.37
CA THR A 84 -0.48 9.04 -4.60
C THR A 84 -1.39 8.33 -5.58
N ILE A 85 -2.65 8.18 -5.21
CA ILE A 85 -3.70 7.68 -6.10
C ILE A 85 -4.39 8.88 -6.74
N ALA A 86 -4.26 9.01 -8.06
CA ALA A 86 -4.92 10.07 -8.81
C ALA A 86 -6.43 9.81 -8.91
N PRO A 87 -7.28 10.86 -8.96
CA PRO A 87 -8.70 10.70 -9.21
C PRO A 87 -8.92 10.05 -10.59
N SER A 88 -9.91 9.17 -10.68
CA SER A 88 -10.35 8.65 -11.98
C SER A 88 -10.86 9.81 -12.83
N SER A 89 -10.24 10.09 -13.98
CA SER A 89 -10.85 11.04 -14.91
C SER A 89 -12.07 10.39 -15.53
N VAL A 90 -13.24 10.96 -15.25
CA VAL A 90 -14.42 10.66 -16.08
C VAL A 90 -14.15 11.32 -17.41
N ARG A 91 -13.96 10.53 -18.47
CA ARG A 91 -13.92 11.06 -19.83
C ARG A 91 -15.35 11.43 -20.21
N THR A 92 -15.74 12.69 -20.02
CA THR A 92 -17.00 13.20 -20.55
C THR A 92 -16.93 13.08 -22.07
N ALA A 93 -17.66 12.13 -22.65
CA ALA A 93 -17.87 12.12 -24.10
C ALA A 93 -18.61 13.42 -24.46
N PRO A 94 -18.25 14.13 -25.55
CA PRO A 94 -19.08 15.22 -26.01
C PRO A 94 -20.43 14.62 -26.37
N THR A 95 -21.51 15.12 -25.76
CA THR A 95 -22.86 14.89 -26.29
C THR A 95 -22.84 15.42 -27.72
N ALA A 96 -22.87 14.51 -28.70
CA ALA A 96 -23.13 14.88 -30.08
C ALA A 96 -24.61 15.26 -30.13
N ASP A 97 -24.88 16.56 -30.22
CA ASP A 97 -26.20 17.06 -30.59
C ASP A 97 -26.53 16.56 -32.01
N PHE A 98 -27.72 15.97 -32.14
CA PHE A 98 -28.29 15.42 -33.38
C PHE A 98 -28.77 16.52 -34.33
#